data_AF-A0A2S9PQ86-F1
#
_entry.id   AF-A0A2S9PQ86-F1
#
_cell.length_a   1.000
_cell.length_b   1.000
_cell.length_c   1.000
_cell.angle_alpha   90.00
_cell.angle_beta   90.00
_cell.angle_gamma   90.00
#
_symmetry.space_group_name_H-M   'P 1'
#
loop_
_entity.id
_entity.type
_entity.pdbx_description
1 polymer ?
#
loop_
_entity_poly.entity_id
_entity_poly.type
_entity_poly.pdbx_seq_one_letter_code
_entity_poly.pdbx_strand_id
1 'polypeptide(L)'
;PRYQLAIEALVSTTADPSLLGGLLPEHQRICHLCREVKSVAEVSALLSMPLGVARILVADLAEAGMVAIHQPGNGEAGGTPDVTLLERVLSGLRKL
;
A
#
# COMPACT_ATOMS: atom_id res chain seq x y z
N PRO A 1 -6.20 -3.53 18.38
CA PRO A 1 -5.26 -2.80 17.49
C PRO A 1 -6.02 -2.10 16.34
N ARG A 2 -6.22 -0.78 16.42
CA ARG A 2 -6.82 0.01 15.34
C ARG A 2 -5.70 0.44 14.39
N TYR A 3 -5.37 -0.38 13.40
CA TYR A 3 -4.45 0.03 12.33
C TYR A 3 -5.05 1.20 11.58
N GLN A 4 -4.66 2.42 11.96
CA GLN A 4 -5.16 3.62 11.35
C GLN A 4 -4.35 3.94 10.08
N LEU A 5 -4.38 3.02 9.10
CA LEU A 5 -3.80 3.21 7.76
C LEU A 5 -4.36 4.48 7.10
N ALA A 6 -3.51 5.42 6.70
CA ALA A 6 -3.96 6.58 5.94
C ALA A 6 -4.73 6.14 4.68
N ILE A 7 -5.72 6.90 4.25
CA ILE A 7 -6.54 6.53 3.08
C ILE A 7 -5.68 6.55 1.80
N GLU A 8 -4.70 7.46 1.77
CA GLU A 8 -3.64 7.63 0.78
C GLU A 8 -2.43 6.70 0.96
N ALA A 9 -2.45 5.81 1.97
CA ALA A 9 -1.37 4.84 2.15
C ALA A 9 -1.27 3.96 0.92
N LEU A 10 -0.07 3.85 0.35
CA LEU A 10 0.20 3.09 -0.84
C LEU A 10 0.50 1.63 -0.46
N VAL A 11 0.00 0.70 -1.26
CA VAL A 11 0.11 -0.74 -1.04
C VAL A 11 0.69 -1.37 -2.30
N SER A 12 1.70 -2.21 -2.14
CA SER A 12 2.34 -2.96 -3.22
C SER A 12 2.51 -4.42 -2.84
N THR A 13 2.22 -5.35 -3.74
CA THR A 13 2.40 -6.78 -3.50
C THR A 13 3.86 -7.16 -3.60
N THR A 14 4.36 -7.81 -2.55
CA THR A 14 5.72 -8.33 -2.45
C THR A 14 5.75 -9.86 -2.53
N ALA A 15 4.60 -10.52 -2.38
CA ALA A 15 4.47 -11.95 -2.47
C ALA A 15 4.73 -12.50 -3.87
N ASP A 16 5.42 -13.64 -3.93
CA ASP A 16 5.50 -14.46 -5.13
C ASP A 16 4.11 -14.98 -5.55
N PRO A 17 3.82 -15.02 -6.87
CA PRO A 17 2.53 -15.49 -7.37
C PRO A 17 2.21 -16.95 -7.01
N SER A 18 3.23 -17.76 -6.72
CA SER A 18 3.08 -19.13 -6.23
C SER A 18 2.51 -19.20 -4.80
N LEU A 19 2.79 -18.20 -3.96
CA LEU A 19 2.28 -18.12 -2.59
C LEU A 19 0.81 -17.65 -2.52
N LEU A 20 0.30 -17.07 -3.62
CA LEU A 20 -1.08 -16.61 -3.69
C LEU A 20 -2.10 -17.75 -3.79
N GLY A 21 -1.70 -18.94 -4.25
CA GLY A 21 -2.61 -20.07 -4.47
C GLY A 21 -3.27 -20.64 -3.22
N GLY A 22 -2.70 -20.38 -2.02
CA GLY A 22 -3.25 -20.82 -0.73
C GLY A 22 -4.06 -19.76 0.02
N LEU A 23 -4.17 -18.54 -0.51
CA LEU A 23 -4.86 -17.43 0.16
C LEU A 23 -6.37 -17.47 -0.08
N LEU A 24 -7.12 -16.79 0.82
CA LEU A 24 -8.54 -16.51 0.62
C LEU A 24 -8.77 -15.71 -0.68
N PRO A 25 -9.93 -15.85 -1.34
CA PRO A 25 -10.19 -15.19 -2.62
C PRO A 25 -10.09 -13.66 -2.52
N GLU A 26 -10.47 -13.06 -1.39
CA GLU A 26 -10.33 -11.62 -1.12
C GLU A 26 -8.86 -11.21 -1.05
N HIS A 27 -8.04 -12.01 -0.38
CA HIS A 27 -6.60 -11.78 -0.20
C HIS A 27 -5.85 -11.89 -1.53
N GLN A 28 -6.21 -12.88 -2.35
CA GLN A 28 -5.69 -13.01 -3.72
C GLN A 28 -6.04 -11.80 -4.57
N ARG A 29 -7.27 -11.29 -4.45
CA ARG A 29 -7.74 -10.13 -5.21
C ARG A 29 -6.98 -8.86 -4.83
N ILE A 30 -6.78 -8.62 -3.53
CA ILE A 30 -5.97 -7.50 -3.05
C ILE A 30 -4.53 -7.64 -3.57
N CYS A 31 -3.91 -8.82 -3.45
CA CYS A 31 -2.56 -9.05 -3.97
C CYS A 31 -2.47 -8.90 -5.50
N HIS A 32 -3.52 -9.22 -6.24
CA HIS A 32 -3.54 -9.02 -7.68
C HIS A 32 -3.64 -7.52 -8.03
N LEU A 33 -4.52 -6.78 -7.34
CA LEU A 33 -4.71 -5.35 -7.56
C LEU A 33 -3.47 -4.54 -7.18
N CYS A 34 -2.81 -4.91 -6.07
CA CYS A 34 -1.62 -4.26 -5.55
C CYS A 34 -0.31 -4.69 -6.25
N ARG A 35 -0.36 -5.49 -7.34
CA ARG A 35 0.83 -5.72 -8.19
C ARG A 35 1.39 -4.42 -8.76
N GLU A 36 0.51 -3.48 -9.05
CA GLU A 36 0.89 -2.08 -9.22
C GLU A 36 0.55 -1.35 -7.94
N VAL A 37 1.37 -0.36 -7.58
CA VAL A 37 1.19 0.44 -6.37
C VAL A 37 -0.19 1.11 -6.41
N LYS A 38 -1.03 0.85 -5.40
CA LYS A 38 -2.37 1.44 -5.26
C LYS A 38 -2.61 1.92 -3.85
N SER A 39 -3.38 2.98 -3.69
CA SER A 39 -3.79 3.46 -2.37
C SER A 39 -4.84 2.54 -1.72
N VAL A 40 -4.93 2.54 -0.40
CA VAL A 40 -5.99 1.83 0.34
C VAL A 40 -7.39 2.29 -0.09
N ALA A 41 -7.54 3.56 -0.44
CA ALA A 41 -8.77 4.11 -1.02
C ALA A 41 -9.14 3.40 -2.34
N GLU A 42 -8.17 3.28 -3.25
CA GLU A 42 -8.37 2.63 -4.54
C GLU A 42 -8.68 1.15 -4.37
N VAL A 43 -8.00 0.45 -3.45
CA VAL A 43 -8.30 -0.96 -3.14
C VAL A 43 -9.75 -1.12 -2.66
N SER A 44 -10.19 -0.23 -1.76
CA SER A 44 -11.57 -0.20 -1.26
C SER A 44 -12.58 0.05 -2.39
N ALA A 45 -12.29 1.00 -3.29
CA ALA A 45 -13.14 1.34 -4.42
C ALA A 45 -13.21 0.22 -5.47
N LEU A 46 -12.07 -0.39 -5.82
CA LEU A 46 -11.97 -1.43 -6.85
C LEU A 46 -12.60 -2.76 -6.39
N LEU A 47 -12.57 -3.04 -5.09
CA LEU A 47 -13.20 -4.22 -4.51
C LEU A 47 -14.63 -3.95 -4.02
N SER A 48 -15.14 -2.73 -4.20
CA SER A 48 -16.48 -2.31 -3.77
C SER A 48 -16.78 -2.67 -2.31
N MET A 49 -15.79 -2.50 -1.43
CA MET A 49 -15.89 -2.83 -0.01
C MET A 49 -15.69 -1.59 0.88
N PRO A 50 -16.22 -1.57 2.11
CA PRO A 50 -16.01 -0.46 3.02
C PRO A 50 -14.52 -0.26 3.34
N LEU A 51 -14.09 1.00 3.43
CA LEU A 51 -12.69 1.37 3.72
C LEU A 51 -12.17 0.72 5.02
N GLY A 52 -13.02 0.55 6.02
CA GLY A 52 -12.65 -0.14 7.27
C GLY A 52 -12.27 -1.61 7.03
N VAL A 53 -13.01 -2.31 6.17
CA VAL A 53 -12.72 -3.71 5.81
C VAL A 53 -11.44 -3.78 4.99
N ALA A 54 -11.28 -2.89 4.02
CA ALA A 54 -10.08 -2.80 3.20
C ALA A 54 -8.81 -2.64 4.04
N ARG A 55 -8.85 -1.77 5.05
CA ARG A 55 -7.72 -1.52 5.96
C ARG A 55 -7.35 -2.75 6.78
N ILE A 56 -8.35 -3.49 7.27
CA ILE A 56 -8.11 -4.71 8.04
C ILE A 56 -7.45 -5.76 7.15
N LEU A 57 -8.01 -6.04 5.97
CA LEU A 57 -7.46 -7.03 5.06
C LEU A 57 -6.05 -6.67 4.55
N VAL A 58 -5.80 -5.38 4.27
CA VAL A 58 -4.46 -4.90 3.90
C VAL A 58 -3.47 -5.04 5.06
N ALA A 59 -3.88 -4.74 6.29
CA ALA A 59 -3.04 -4.93 7.46
C ALA A 59 -2.73 -6.42 7.69
N ASP A 60 -3.71 -7.31 7.56
CA ASP A 60 -3.53 -8.76 7.69
C ASP A 60 -2.55 -9.30 6.64
N LEU A 61 -2.66 -8.82 5.39
CA LEU A 61 -1.74 -9.18 4.32
C LEU A 61 -0.32 -8.64 4.55
N ALA A 62 -0.20 -7.46 5.16
CA ALA A 62 1.10 -6.87 5.49
C ALA A 62 1.76 -7.62 6.65
N GLU A 63 1.00 -8.00 7.68
CA GLU A 63 1.49 -8.86 8.77
C GLU A 63 1.91 -10.24 8.26
N ALA A 64 1.21 -10.78 7.26
CA ALA A 64 1.60 -12.01 6.57
C ALA A 64 2.81 -11.85 5.61
N GLY A 65 3.36 -10.65 5.45
CA GLY A 65 4.48 -10.36 4.55
C GLY A 65 4.14 -10.41 3.06
N MET A 66 2.85 -10.42 2.72
CA MET A 66 2.38 -10.59 1.33
C MET A 66 2.30 -9.26 0.57
N VAL A 67 2.09 -8.16 1.30
CA VAL A 67 2.08 -6.80 0.76
C VAL A 67 2.93 -5.88 1.61
N ALA A 68 3.55 -4.88 0.99
CA ALA A 68 4.22 -3.78 1.64
C ALA A 68 3.31 -2.55 1.62
N ILE A 69 3.30 -1.83 2.75
CA ILE A 69 2.55 -0.60 2.93
C ILE A 69 3.56 0.56 3.00
N HIS A 70 3.39 1.54 2.13
CA HIS A 70 4.19 2.77 2.09
C HIS A 70 3.30 3.94 2.51
N GLN A 71 3.57 4.53 3.66
CA GLN A 71 2.80 5.68 4.15
C GLN A 71 3.57 6.98 3.90
N PRO A 72 3.05 7.89 3.05
CA PRO A 72 3.62 9.22 2.90
C PRO A 72 3.08 10.13 4.03
N GLY A 73 3.66 10.08 5.24
CA GLY A 73 3.33 11.12 6.24
C GLY A 73 3.47 10.83 7.72
N ASN A 74 3.68 9.60 8.19
CA ASN A 74 3.83 9.33 9.62
C ASN A 74 5.23 8.80 9.92
N GLY A 75 6.10 9.72 10.34
CA GLY A 75 7.53 9.50 10.59
C GLY A 75 7.90 8.61 11.77
N GLU A 76 7.25 7.47 11.99
CA GLU A 76 7.61 6.53 13.07
C GLU A 76 7.44 5.08 12.60
N ALA A 77 8.38 4.61 11.75
CA ALA A 77 8.94 3.24 11.74
C ALA A 77 9.85 3.05 10.51
N GLY A 78 11.10 3.50 10.61
CA GLY A 78 12.22 2.80 9.97
C GLY A 78 12.45 2.92 8.46
N GLY A 79 11.97 3.96 7.79
CA GLY A 79 12.34 4.20 6.39
C GLY A 79 12.08 5.63 5.99
N THR A 80 13.11 6.46 6.08
CA THR A 80 13.13 7.83 5.52
C THR A 80 12.49 7.84 4.13
N PRO A 81 11.38 8.56 3.88
CA PRO A 81 11.02 8.88 2.52
C PRO A 81 12.16 9.74 1.98
N ASP A 82 12.76 9.26 0.90
CA ASP A 82 13.93 9.85 0.26
C ASP A 82 13.59 11.29 -0.17
N VAL A 83 13.90 12.26 0.70
CA VAL A 83 13.73 13.73 0.47
C VAL A 83 14.43 14.17 -0.82
N THR A 84 15.33 13.32 -1.30
CA THR A 84 16.02 13.34 -2.59
C THR A 84 15.08 13.29 -3.81
N LEU A 85 13.90 12.67 -3.72
CA LEU A 85 12.92 12.66 -4.83
C LEU A 85 12.13 13.99 -4.91
N LEU A 86 11.79 14.57 -3.76
CA LEU A 86 11.10 15.87 -3.68
C LEU A 86 12.01 17.04 -4.09
N GLU A 87 13.30 17.00 -3.74
CA GLU A 87 14.31 17.98 -4.18
C GLU A 87 14.51 17.96 -5.72
N ARG A 88 14.42 16.79 -6.37
CA ARG A 88 14.55 16.70 -7.85
C ARG A 88 13.39 17.33 -8.59
N VAL A 89 12.16 17.18 -8.09
CA VAL A 89 10.98 17.82 -8.69
C VAL A 89 11.05 19.34 -8.51
N LEU A 90 11.52 19.82 -7.35
CA LEU A 90 11.62 21.26 -7.07
C LEU A 90 12.76 21.93 -7.86
N SER A 91 13.89 21.24 -8.09
CA SER A 91 14.94 21.72 -9.01
C SER A 91 14.52 21.71 -10.48
N GLY A 92 13.65 20.77 -10.90
CA GLY A 92 13.16 20.69 -12.27
C GLY A 92 12.26 21.86 -12.67
N LEU A 93 11.44 22.37 -11.74
CA LEU A 93 10.52 23.48 -11.99
C LEU A 93 11.15 24.88 -11.91
N ARG A 94 12.40 25.00 -11.42
CA ARG A 94 13.12 26.28 -11.30
C ARG A 94 14.17 26.51 -12.40
N LYS A 95 14.25 25.57 -13.36
CA LYS A 95 15.14 25.63 -14.55
C LYS A 95 14.37 25.78 -15.87
N LEU A 96 13.10 26.16 -15.82
CA LEU A 96 12.31 26.61 -16.97
C LEU A 96 12.06 28.11 -16.85
#